data_AF-A0A3M1PQD2-F1
#
_entry.id   AF-A0A3M1PQD2-F1
#
_cell.length_a   1.000
_cell.length_b   1.000
_cell.length_c   1.000
_cell.angle_alpha   90.00
_cell.angle_beta   90.00
_cell.angle_gamma   90.00
#
_symmetry.space_group_name_H-M   'P 1'
#
loop_
_entity.id
_entity.type
_entity.pdbx_description
1 polymer ?
#
loop_
_entity_poly.entity_id
_entity_poly.type
_entity_poly.pdbx_seq_one_letter_code
_entity_poly.pdbx_strand_id
1 'polypeptide(L)'
;MTYQDQLSPWVVYKLLPALQNSPVARFRYRNDAESYLKLVSRVMPQTTFMVSFDGPTRAVDKAPKAEAVEKAPKKARTSRKKATVA
;
A
#
# COMPACT_ATOMS: atom_id res chain seq x y z
N MET A 1 -11.24 -1.82 -11.28
CA MET A 1 -11.81 -2.82 -10.35
C MET A 1 -13.19 -3.16 -10.82
N THR A 2 -13.43 -4.43 -11.16
CA THR A 2 -14.78 -4.92 -11.47
C THR A 2 -15.55 -5.15 -10.17
N TYR A 3 -16.87 -4.98 -10.19
CA TYR A 3 -17.71 -5.18 -9.00
C TYR A 3 -17.53 -6.57 -8.36
N GLN A 4 -17.24 -7.58 -9.19
CA GLN A 4 -16.94 -8.94 -8.76
C GLN A 4 -15.70 -9.02 -7.85
N ASP A 5 -14.68 -8.19 -8.07
CA ASP A 5 -13.47 -8.18 -7.23
C ASP A 5 -13.75 -7.67 -5.81
N GLN A 6 -14.76 -6.82 -5.66
CA GLN A 6 -15.18 -6.29 -4.36
C GLN A 6 -16.00 -7.30 -3.55
N LEU A 7 -16.55 -8.33 -4.20
CA LEU A 7 -17.38 -9.36 -3.57
C LEU A 7 -16.58 -10.43 -2.83
N SER A 8 -15.27 -10.51 -3.08
CA SER A 8 -14.35 -11.46 -2.45
C SER A 8 -13.22 -10.74 -1.70
N PRO A 9 -13.52 -10.20 -0.51
CA PRO A 9 -12.55 -9.40 0.23
C PRO A 9 -11.52 -10.24 0.99
N TRP A 10 -11.76 -11.55 1.17
CA TRP A 10 -10.81 -12.42 1.88
C TRP A 10 -9.78 -12.97 0.90
N VAL A 11 -8.50 -12.73 1.16
CA VAL A 11 -7.41 -13.18 0.29
C VAL A 11 -6.44 -14.03 1.09
N VAL A 12 -6.08 -15.18 0.53
CA VAL A 12 -5.03 -16.04 1.07
C VAL A 12 -3.73 -15.72 0.34
N TYR A 13 -2.74 -15.25 1.09
CA TYR A 13 -1.42 -14.92 0.61
C TYR A 13 -0.42 -16.03 0.93
N LYS A 14 0.47 -16.27 -0.01
CA LYS A 14 1.70 -17.03 0.19
C LYS A 14 2.80 -16.06 0.60
N LEU A 15 3.43 -16.31 1.75
CA LEU A 15 4.59 -15.56 2.23
C LEU A 15 5.85 -16.14 1.58
N LEU A 16 6.59 -15.29 0.87
CA LEU A 16 7.89 -15.61 0.32
C LEU A 16 8.99 -15.03 1.23
N PRO A 17 10.20 -15.64 1.26
CA PRO A 17 11.31 -15.21 2.13
C PRO A 17 11.78 -13.76 1.93
N ALA A 18 11.38 -13.11 0.84
CA ALA A 18 11.76 -11.74 0.49
C ALA A 18 10.74 -10.69 0.98
N LEU A 19 9.96 -10.98 2.03
CA LEU A 19 8.83 -10.13 2.47
C LEU A 19 7.77 -9.91 1.38
N GLN A 20 7.76 -10.77 0.36
CA GLN A 20 6.82 -10.69 -0.75
C GLN A 20 5.60 -11.55 -0.45
N ASN A 21 4.42 -10.98 -0.70
CA ASN A 21 3.15 -11.66 -0.52
C ASN A 21 2.53 -11.87 -1.90
N SER A 22 2.37 -13.13 -2.30
CA SER A 22 1.70 -13.46 -3.56
C SER A 22 0.27 -13.92 -3.28
N PRO A 23 -0.76 -13.31 -3.89
CA PRO A 23 -2.15 -13.74 -3.72
C PRO A 23 -2.35 -15.11 -4.40
N VAL A 24 -2.78 -16.10 -3.62
CA VAL A 24 -3.04 -17.47 -4.13
C VAL A 24 -4.49 -17.63 -4.53
N ALA A 25 -5.41 -17.15 -3.69
CA ALA A 25 -6.85 -17.30 -3.89
C ALA A 25 -7.63 -16.20 -3.17
N ARG A 26 -8.80 -15.84 -3.71
CA ARG A 26 -9.75 -14.88 -3.11
C ARG A 26 -11.05 -15.60 -2.78
N PHE A 27 -11.65 -15.26 -1.65
CA PHE A 27 -12.86 -15.86 -1.11
C PHE A 27 -13.86 -14.79 -0.68
N ARG A 28 -15.14 -15.13 -0.78
CA ARG A 28 -16.24 -14.30 -0.27
C ARG A 28 -16.37 -14.40 1.25
N TYR A 29 -16.20 -15.60 1.80
CA TYR A 29 -16.36 -15.87 3.23
C TYR A 29 -15.01 -16.18 3.89
N ARG A 30 -14.87 -15.71 5.13
CA ARG A 30 -13.69 -16.00 5.96
C ARG A 30 -13.53 -17.50 6.22
N ASN A 31 -14.64 -18.20 6.47
CA ASN A 31 -14.63 -19.63 6.80
C ASN A 31 -14.03 -20.48 5.67
N ASP A 32 -14.34 -20.14 4.42
CA ASP A 32 -13.80 -20.83 3.24
C ASP A 32 -12.29 -20.57 3.12
N ALA A 33 -11.87 -19.32 3.35
CA ALA A 33 -10.46 -18.96 3.35
C ALA A 33 -9.66 -19.69 4.44
N GLU A 34 -10.21 -19.81 5.65
CA GLU A 34 -9.57 -20.56 6.75
C GLU A 34 -9.52 -22.07 6.49
N SER A 35 -10.58 -22.63 5.91
CA SER A 35 -10.63 -24.03 5.51
C SER A 35 -9.58 -24.33 4.44
N TYR A 36 -9.47 -23.45 3.43
CA TYR A 36 -8.44 -23.54 2.41
C TYR A 36 -7.03 -23.40 2.99
N LEU A 37 -6.81 -22.46 3.92
CA LEU A 37 -5.52 -22.30 4.58
C LEU A 37 -5.10 -23.57 5.33
N LYS A 38 -6.02 -24.22 6.04
CA LYS A 38 -5.74 -25.49 6.75
C LYS A 38 -5.39 -26.63 5.79
N LEU A 39 -6.00 -26.68 4.62
CA LEU A 39 -5.68 -27.68 3.60
C LEU A 39 -4.31 -27.40 2.99
N VAL A 40 -4.06 -26.16 2.58
CA VAL A 40 -2.81 -25.81 1.89
C VAL A 40 -1.59 -25.88 2.82
N SER A 41 -1.75 -25.57 4.10
CA SER A 41 -0.68 -25.69 5.09
C SER A 41 -0.29 -27.16 5.35
N ARG A 42 -1.25 -28.09 5.23
CA ARG A 42 -0.96 -29.54 5.31
C ARG A 42 -0.24 -30.06 4.08
N VAL A 43 -0.60 -29.56 2.89
CA VAL A 43 0.02 -29.99 1.63
C VAL A 43 1.43 -29.40 1.48
N MET A 44 1.64 -28.16 1.91
CA MET A 44 2.91 -27.44 1.76
C MET A 44 3.36 -26.83 3.10
N PRO A 45 3.84 -27.64 4.05
CA PRO A 45 4.28 -27.14 5.35
C PRO A 45 5.54 -26.26 5.28
N GLN A 46 6.29 -26.34 4.18
CA GLN A 46 7.48 -25.53 3.91
C GLN A 46 7.15 -24.06 3.58
N THR A 47 5.88 -23.76 3.32
CA THR A 47 5.43 -22.43 2.92
C THR A 47 4.48 -21.87 3.97
N THR A 48 4.72 -20.64 4.40
CA THR A 48 3.82 -19.93 5.30
C THR A 48 2.71 -19.26 4.50
N PHE A 49 1.47 -19.43 4.95
CA PHE A 49 0.29 -18.81 4.36
C PHE A 49 -0.37 -17.88 5.36
N MET A 50 -1.00 -16.82 4.87
CA MET A 50 -1.71 -15.85 5.71
C MET A 50 -3.04 -15.47 5.06
N VAL A 51 -4.11 -15.41 5.86
CA VAL A 51 -5.38 -14.82 5.44
C VAL A 51 -5.35 -13.33 5.77
N SER A 52 -5.65 -12.48 4.80
CA SER A 52 -5.81 -11.05 5.00
C SER A 52 -7.09 -10.57 4.32
N PHE A 53 -7.62 -9.46 4.84
CA PHE A 53 -8.80 -8.79 4.30
C PHE A 53 -8.35 -7.69 3.34
N ASP A 54 -8.56 -7.91 2.04
CA ASP A 54 -8.36 -6.92 0.98
C ASP A 54 -9.72 -6.32 0.61
N GLY A 55 -10.20 -5.43 1.48
CA GLY A 55 -11.39 -4.62 1.20
C GLY A 55 -11.05 -3.43 0.31
N PRO A 56 -12.02 -2.89 -0.46
CA PRO A 56 -11.80 -1.62 -1.13
C PRO A 56 -11.44 -0.60 -0.06
N THR A 57 -10.18 -0.16 -0.07
CA THR A 57 -9.79 0.97 0.76
C THR A 57 -10.72 2.09 0.34
N ARG A 58 -11.63 2.52 1.24
CA ARG A 58 -12.31 3.79 1.04
C ARG A 58 -11.15 4.75 0.88
N ALA A 59 -10.98 5.33 -0.30
CA ALA A 59 -9.87 6.21 -0.61
C ALA A 59 -9.88 7.32 0.44
N VAL A 60 -9.14 7.11 1.52
CA VAL A 60 -8.87 8.12 2.52
C VAL A 60 -7.94 9.03 1.75
N ASP A 61 -8.51 10.16 1.38
CA ASP A 61 -7.92 11.39 0.89
C ASP A 61 -6.44 11.28 0.54
N LYS A 62 -6.09 11.59 -0.73
CA LYS A 62 -4.71 11.89 -1.15
C LYS A 62 -3.99 12.65 -0.03
N ALA A 63 -3.20 11.96 0.78
CA ALA A 63 -2.24 12.62 1.63
C ALA A 63 -1.23 13.29 0.67
N PRO A 64 -0.95 14.59 0.86
CA PRO A 64 -0.21 15.37 -0.11
C PRO A 64 1.17 14.76 -0.27
N LYS A 65 1.58 14.69 -1.53
CA LYS A 65 2.95 14.44 -1.96
C LYS A 65 3.88 15.24 -1.05
N ALA A 66 4.85 14.56 -0.44
CA ALA A 66 5.96 15.20 0.25
C ALA A 66 6.63 16.21 -0.70
N GLU A 67 6.30 17.49 -0.55
CA GLU A 67 7.19 18.57 -0.97
C GLU A 67 8.25 18.73 0.12
N ALA A 68 9.48 18.58 -0.33
CA ALA A 68 10.70 18.61 0.44
C ALA A 68 10.76 19.85 1.35
N VAL A 69 10.92 19.60 2.65
CA VAL A 69 11.51 20.55 3.57
C VAL A 69 13.02 20.54 3.32
N GLU A 70 13.54 21.57 2.66
CA GLU A 70 14.95 21.95 2.80
C GLU A 70 15.05 23.32 3.48
N LYS A 71 15.46 23.28 4.74
CA LYS A 71 15.80 24.41 5.63
C LYS A 71 17.12 25.05 5.14
N ALA A 72 17.21 26.37 4.92
CA ALA A 72 17.68 27.42 5.87
C ALA A 72 18.79 28.29 5.19
N PRO A 73 19.36 29.37 5.77
CA PRO A 73 18.84 30.44 6.64
C PRO A 73 19.15 31.89 6.11
N LYS A 74 18.60 32.88 6.81
CA LYS A 74 18.81 34.35 6.70
C LYS A 74 20.28 34.81 6.52
N LYS A 75 20.57 35.70 5.55
CA LYS A 75 21.48 36.89 5.65
C LYS A 75 21.06 37.92 4.58
N ALA A 76 20.50 39.07 4.98
CA ALA A 76 21.19 40.35 5.18
C ALA A 76 21.17 41.24 3.92
N ARG A 77 20.38 42.32 4.00
CA ARG A 77 20.77 43.72 3.71
C ARG A 77 21.71 43.93 2.50
N THR A 78 21.25 44.66 1.48
CA THR A 78 21.70 46.03 1.18
C THR A 78 21.05 46.57 -0.10
N SER A 79 20.81 47.87 -0.04
CA SER A 79 20.13 48.80 -0.92
C SER A 79 20.86 49.17 -2.22
N ARG A 80 20.15 49.99 -3.04
CA ARG A 80 20.61 50.87 -4.15
C ARG A 80 20.90 50.14 -5.48
N LYS A 81 20.55 50.69 -6.65
CA LYS A 81 20.44 52.10 -7.06
C LYS A 81 19.61 52.20 -8.36
N LYS A 82 19.03 53.38 -8.60
CA LYS A 82 18.36 53.86 -9.82
C LYS A 82 19.14 53.56 -11.13
N ALA A 83 18.43 53.41 -12.26
CA ALA A 83 18.71 54.12 -13.53
C ALA A 83 17.62 53.87 -14.62
N THR A 84 16.75 54.86 -14.79
CA THR A 84 16.41 55.62 -16.02
C THR A 84 16.76 55.08 -17.43
N VAL A 85 15.72 55.05 -18.30
CA VAL A 85 15.59 55.40 -19.75
C VAL A 85 16.52 54.77 -20.80
N ALA A 86 15.89 54.22 -21.85
CA ALA A 86 16.10 54.56 -23.27
C ALA A 86 14.86 54.15 -24.08
#